data_AF-A0A7K1KND5-F1
#
_entry.id   AF-A0A7K1KND5-F1
#
_cell.length_a   1.000
_cell.length_b   1.000
_cell.length_c   1.000
_cell.angle_alpha   90.00
_cell.angle_beta   90.00
_cell.angle_gamma   90.00
#
_symmetry.space_group_name_H-M   'P 1'
#
loop_
_entity.id
_entity.type
_entity.pdbx_description
1 polymer ?
#
loop_
_entity_poly.entity_id
_entity_poly.type
_entity_poly.pdbx_seq_one_letter_code
_entity_poly.pdbx_strand_id
1 'polypeptide(L)'
;MAEMKTKRKIRPRVAMPAQDALARSGNFHEVALGYSPEQALVEAQRCLQCKNPTCQSGCPVEIDIKGFIAALCDDDLAGAYDILRRTNALPAVCGRVCPQEHQCEGACVLGRKHEPVAIGRLERYVADAFLRQAAESPDACRAVTDLDACQPKRVEHRVACIGAGPASLTVAGDLAGRGISVDVFEALHEPGGVLVYGIPEFRLPKDVVAREVDGLKALGVTFHCNWVGGKTVTIDDLFARGYDAVFVGVGAGLPRFLGIPGENLVGVFSANEYLTRVNLGRAYDHLNHDTPAFRARRTVVIGAGNVAMDAARTALRMGSSEVSVVYRRSEAEMPARREEIEHAVEEGVRLRCLCGPLAFHGDNKGGLNGLTVQKMALGEPDASGRCSPVCLEGQTEHLPCDMAVIAVGTRPNPILIEATPDLGLNKWGYVQADKDTGETSIPNVFAGGDIVTGSATVISAMGAGRRAAREIARRLL
;
A
#
# COMPACT_ATOMS: atom_id res chain seq x y z
N MET A 1 46.13 21.57 18.37
CA MET A 1 45.15 21.28 19.43
C MET A 1 44.00 20.53 18.77
N ALA A 2 43.84 19.24 19.05
CA ALA A 2 42.72 18.47 18.55
C ALA A 2 41.48 18.88 19.36
N GLU A 3 40.54 19.59 18.73
CA GLU A 3 39.22 19.78 19.31
C GLU A 3 38.61 18.41 19.58
N MET A 4 38.47 18.09 20.87
CA MET A 4 37.70 16.96 21.36
C MET A 4 36.27 17.15 20.83
N LYS A 5 35.94 16.49 19.71
CA LYS A 5 34.57 16.41 19.20
C LYS A 5 33.68 15.87 20.30
N THR A 6 32.96 16.76 20.97
CA THR A 6 31.95 16.42 21.96
C THR A 6 30.99 15.43 21.30
N LYS A 7 30.95 14.18 21.77
CA LYS A 7 30.06 13.16 21.20
C LYS A 7 28.63 13.70 21.27
N ARG A 8 28.03 13.99 20.11
CA ARG A 8 26.64 14.46 20.02
C ARG A 8 25.74 13.45 20.73
N LYS A 9 25.13 13.85 21.85
CA LYS A 9 24.20 12.98 22.58
C LYS A 9 22.99 12.73 21.70
N ILE A 10 22.81 11.48 21.26
CA ILE A 10 21.69 11.09 20.40
C ILE A 10 20.44 11.03 21.28
N ARG A 11 19.42 11.81 20.91
CA ARG A 11 18.12 11.85 21.61
C ARG A 11 17.35 10.55 21.32
N PRO A 12 16.37 10.13 22.14
CA PRO A 12 15.42 9.05 21.81
C PRO A 12 14.59 9.37 20.57
N ARG A 13 13.97 8.36 19.94
CA ARG A 13 13.11 8.59 18.77
C ARG A 13 11.87 9.35 19.21
N VAL A 14 11.45 10.33 18.41
CA VAL A 14 10.23 11.09 18.73
C VAL A 14 9.02 10.18 18.50
N ALA A 15 8.25 9.92 19.55
CA ALA A 15 7.04 9.12 19.45
C ALA A 15 6.02 9.80 18.52
N MET A 16 5.33 9.01 17.70
CA MET A 16 4.25 9.52 16.85
C MET A 16 3.02 9.76 17.73
N PRO A 17 2.46 10.98 17.74
CA PRO A 17 1.17 11.20 18.37
C PRO A 17 0.11 10.31 17.72
N ALA A 18 -0.69 9.63 18.54
CA ALA A 18 -1.76 8.78 18.08
C ALA A 18 -3.04 9.06 18.87
N GLN A 19 -4.19 8.76 18.28
CA GLN A 19 -5.45 8.75 19.03
C GLN A 19 -5.39 7.72 20.16
N ASP A 20 -6.13 8.00 21.24
CA ASP A 20 -6.38 7.04 22.31
C ASP A 20 -6.98 5.74 21.76
N ALA A 21 -6.50 4.59 22.28
CA ALA A 21 -6.85 3.28 21.76
C ALA A 21 -8.33 2.95 21.89
N LEU A 22 -8.96 3.33 23.01
CA LEU A 22 -10.38 3.08 23.23
C LEU A 22 -11.22 3.98 22.32
N ALA A 23 -10.88 5.27 22.23
CA ALA A 23 -11.59 6.22 21.37
C ALA A 23 -11.48 5.86 19.87
N ARG A 24 -10.29 5.50 19.39
CA ARG A 24 -10.04 5.19 17.97
C ARG A 24 -10.63 3.87 17.50
N SER A 25 -10.91 2.96 18.43
CA SER A 25 -11.54 1.67 18.11
C SER A 25 -12.98 1.81 17.60
N GLY A 26 -13.63 2.95 17.85
CA GLY A 26 -15.01 3.25 17.44
C GLY A 26 -15.18 4.20 16.26
N ASN A 27 -14.09 4.62 15.60
CA ASN A 27 -14.16 5.56 14.47
C ASN A 27 -13.15 5.24 13.36
N PHE A 28 -13.37 5.78 12.17
CA PHE A 28 -12.51 5.57 10.99
C PHE A 28 -11.50 6.70 10.74
N HIS A 29 -11.34 7.63 11.67
CA HIS A 29 -10.34 8.70 11.54
C HIS A 29 -8.92 8.16 11.69
N GLU A 30 -7.95 8.89 11.13
CA GLU A 30 -6.54 8.49 11.10
C GLU A 30 -5.97 8.28 12.50
N VAL A 31 -5.40 7.10 12.78
CA VAL A 31 -4.87 6.75 14.11
C VAL A 31 -3.61 7.54 14.44
N ALA A 32 -2.63 7.53 13.53
CA ALA A 32 -1.41 8.31 13.68
C ALA A 32 -1.67 9.74 13.24
N LEU A 33 -1.47 10.72 14.12
CA LEU A 33 -1.87 12.12 13.91
C LEU A 33 -0.81 12.96 13.19
N GLY A 34 0.39 12.42 13.00
CA GLY A 34 1.51 13.13 12.41
C GLY A 34 2.30 13.96 13.43
N TYR A 35 3.45 14.46 13.01
CA TYR A 35 4.28 15.33 13.84
C TYR A 35 3.81 16.78 13.82
N SER A 36 4.00 17.48 14.93
CA SER A 36 4.07 18.94 14.95
C SER A 36 5.38 19.43 14.30
N PRO A 37 5.50 20.73 13.92
CA PRO A 37 6.75 21.28 13.41
C PRO A 37 7.94 21.07 14.35
N GLU A 38 7.74 21.25 15.66
CA GLU A 38 8.78 21.08 16.67
C GLU A 38 9.21 19.62 16.77
N GLN A 39 8.25 18.69 16.76
CA GLN A 39 8.53 17.26 16.79
C GLN A 39 9.29 16.80 15.54
N ALA A 40 8.87 17.27 14.36
CA ALA A 40 9.52 16.96 13.09
C ALA A 40 10.97 17.47 13.07
N LEU A 41 11.21 18.70 13.53
CA LEU A 41 12.56 19.26 13.62
C LEU A 41 13.44 18.49 14.60
N VAL A 42 12.92 18.14 15.78
CA VAL A 42 13.67 17.33 16.78
C VAL A 42 14.02 15.96 16.22
N GLU A 43 13.11 15.31 15.48
CA GLU A 43 13.37 14.02 14.85
C GLU A 43 14.37 14.15 13.68
N ALA A 44 14.22 15.17 12.83
CA ALA A 44 15.12 15.45 11.71
C ALA A 44 16.57 15.64 12.17
N GLN A 45 16.78 16.33 13.29
CA GLN A 45 18.10 16.55 13.90
C GLN A 45 18.81 15.25 14.37
N ARG A 46 18.08 14.14 14.52
CA ARG A 46 18.70 12.82 14.81
C ARG A 46 19.49 12.28 13.61
N CYS A 47 19.16 12.70 12.39
CA CYS A 47 19.88 12.31 11.19
C CYS A 47 21.38 12.63 11.32
N LEU A 48 22.22 11.66 10.93
CA LEU A 48 23.68 11.76 11.01
C LEU A 48 24.29 12.45 9.79
N GLN A 49 23.47 12.80 8.78
CA GLN A 49 23.92 13.37 7.52
C GLN A 49 25.06 12.53 6.89
N CYS A 50 24.84 11.21 6.85
CA CYS A 50 25.83 10.22 6.43
C CYS A 50 26.50 10.59 5.10
N LYS A 51 27.81 10.31 4.99
CA LYS A 51 28.52 10.45 3.71
C LYS A 51 27.99 9.46 2.65
N ASN A 52 27.69 8.22 3.08
CA ASN A 52 27.06 7.21 2.24
C ASN A 52 25.67 6.87 2.83
N PRO A 53 24.57 7.40 2.28
CA PRO A 53 23.23 7.24 2.83
C PRO A 53 22.62 5.89 2.46
N THR A 54 22.91 4.84 3.23
CA THR A 54 22.32 3.50 3.01
C THR A 54 20.79 3.47 3.07
N CYS A 55 20.17 4.45 3.74
CA CYS A 55 18.71 4.62 3.77
C CYS A 55 18.12 4.90 2.37
N GLN A 56 18.85 5.62 1.50
CA GLN A 56 18.43 5.89 0.13
C GLN A 56 18.41 4.61 -0.70
N SER A 57 19.47 3.79 -0.62
CA SER A 57 19.51 2.49 -1.29
C SER A 57 18.48 1.49 -0.73
N GLY A 58 18.05 1.66 0.53
CA GLY A 58 16.96 0.87 1.12
C GLY A 58 15.55 1.32 0.70
N CYS A 59 15.42 2.45 -0.01
CA CYS A 59 14.16 2.94 -0.54
C CYS A 59 13.96 2.46 -1.99
N PRO A 60 12.86 1.76 -2.32
CA PRO A 60 12.63 1.24 -3.67
C PRO A 60 12.55 2.29 -4.79
N VAL A 61 12.32 3.56 -4.45
CA VAL A 61 12.35 4.69 -5.40
C VAL A 61 13.57 5.59 -5.19
N GLU A 62 14.49 5.25 -4.29
CA GLU A 62 15.77 5.94 -4.07
C GLU A 62 15.64 7.42 -3.69
N ILE A 63 14.69 7.74 -2.80
CA ILE A 63 14.49 9.10 -2.25
C ILE A 63 15.82 9.65 -1.71
N ASP A 64 16.14 10.90 -2.04
CA ASP A 64 17.23 11.64 -1.40
C ASP A 64 16.85 12.02 0.04
N ILE A 65 16.90 11.00 0.91
CA ILE A 65 16.50 11.09 2.32
C ILE A 65 17.39 12.07 3.07
N LYS A 66 18.67 12.09 2.72
CA LYS A 66 19.63 13.00 3.34
C LYS A 66 19.28 14.45 3.00
N GLY A 67 19.00 14.72 1.72
CA GLY A 67 18.69 16.04 1.19
C GLY A 67 17.41 16.61 1.80
N PHE A 68 16.28 15.88 1.76
CA PHE A 68 15.03 16.45 2.28
C PHE A 68 15.08 16.68 3.79
N ILE A 69 15.77 15.80 4.55
CA ILE A 69 15.95 15.99 5.99
C ILE A 69 16.88 17.18 6.28
N ALA A 70 17.88 17.43 5.44
CA ALA A 70 18.73 18.62 5.57
C ALA A 70 17.92 19.90 5.35
N ALA A 71 17.15 19.97 4.26
CA ALA A 71 16.26 21.09 3.98
C ALA A 71 15.26 21.33 5.12
N LEU A 72 14.68 20.27 5.68
CA LEU A 72 13.79 20.38 6.85
C LEU A 72 14.50 20.92 8.11
N CYS A 73 15.77 20.57 8.33
CA CYS A 73 16.57 21.13 9.42
C CYS A 73 16.90 22.63 9.21
N ASP A 74 16.94 23.08 7.97
CA ASP A 74 17.19 24.47 7.56
C ASP A 74 15.90 25.30 7.47
N ASP A 75 14.76 24.75 7.93
CA ASP A 75 13.41 25.36 7.87
C ASP A 75 12.91 25.61 6.42
N ASP A 76 13.48 24.90 5.44
CA ASP A 76 13.08 24.93 4.03
C ASP A 76 12.10 23.79 3.71
N LEU A 77 10.83 23.99 4.09
CA LEU A 77 9.77 23.00 3.87
C LEU A 77 9.49 22.78 2.37
N ALA A 78 9.52 23.84 1.56
CA ALA A 78 9.28 23.77 0.13
C ALA A 78 10.39 22.99 -0.57
N GLY A 79 11.67 23.30 -0.29
CA GLY A 79 12.79 22.55 -0.82
C GLY A 79 12.80 21.08 -0.36
N ALA A 80 12.40 20.81 0.88
CA ALA A 80 12.24 19.43 1.36
C ALA A 80 11.18 18.66 0.55
N TYR A 81 10.03 19.28 0.26
CA TYR A 81 8.97 18.68 -0.55
C TYR A 81 9.41 18.47 -2.00
N ASP A 82 10.08 19.47 -2.60
CA ASP A 82 10.62 19.39 -3.96
C ASP A 82 11.60 18.21 -4.09
N ILE A 83 12.47 17.99 -3.08
CA ILE A 83 13.39 16.86 -3.06
C ILE A 83 12.65 15.51 -3.01
N LEU A 84 11.60 15.38 -2.20
CA LEU A 84 10.79 14.16 -2.13
C LEU A 84 10.14 13.84 -3.50
N ARG A 85 9.51 14.84 -4.12
CA ARG A 85 8.74 14.70 -5.36
C ARG A 85 9.58 14.30 -6.58
N ARG A 86 10.89 14.61 -6.61
CA ARG A 86 11.82 14.15 -7.68
C ARG A 86 11.82 12.64 -7.92
N THR A 87 11.46 11.89 -6.89
CA THR A 87 11.55 10.42 -6.91
C THR A 87 10.29 9.72 -6.46
N ASN A 88 9.46 10.40 -5.66
CA ASN A 88 8.23 9.84 -5.11
C ASN A 88 7.00 10.61 -5.59
N ALA A 89 6.16 9.94 -6.39
CA ALA A 89 4.91 10.52 -6.89
C ALA A 89 3.79 10.57 -5.84
N LEU A 90 3.95 9.96 -4.66
CA LEU A 90 2.91 9.87 -3.62
C LEU A 90 3.52 9.96 -2.21
N PRO A 91 4.26 11.03 -1.85
CA PRO A 91 4.98 11.11 -0.58
C PRO A 91 4.04 11.08 0.63
N ALA A 92 2.87 11.71 0.54
CA ALA A 92 1.85 11.69 1.59
C ALA A 92 1.28 10.28 1.83
N VAL A 93 1.27 9.42 0.81
CA VAL A 93 0.86 8.02 0.92
C VAL A 93 2.00 7.17 1.48
N CYS A 94 3.19 7.29 0.90
CA CYS A 94 4.34 6.44 1.23
C CYS A 94 4.78 6.59 2.69
N GLY A 95 4.81 7.82 3.22
CA GLY A 95 5.13 8.08 4.62
C GLY A 95 4.18 7.39 5.60
N ARG A 96 2.94 7.08 5.18
CA ARG A 96 1.91 6.39 5.99
C ARG A 96 1.99 4.87 5.92
N VAL A 97 2.22 4.31 4.73
CA VAL A 97 1.95 2.88 4.47
C VAL A 97 3.18 2.03 4.19
N CYS A 98 4.36 2.64 3.99
CA CYS A 98 5.58 1.86 3.77
C CYS A 98 5.94 1.04 5.02
N PRO A 99 6.41 -0.22 4.87
CA PRO A 99 7.02 -0.96 5.97
C PRO A 99 8.48 -0.50 6.14
N GLN A 100 8.69 0.67 6.73
CA GLN A 100 10.00 1.33 6.76
C GLN A 100 11.06 0.48 7.49
N GLU A 101 10.66 -0.36 8.43
CA GLU A 101 11.51 -1.31 9.17
C GLU A 101 12.22 -2.32 8.26
N HIS A 102 11.67 -2.58 7.07
CA HIS A 102 12.26 -3.46 6.06
C HIS A 102 12.82 -2.69 4.87
N GLN A 103 12.89 -1.35 4.95
CA GLN A 103 13.26 -0.46 3.87
C GLN A 103 14.25 0.62 4.36
N CYS A 104 13.91 1.90 4.18
CA CYS A 104 14.78 3.03 4.47
C CYS A 104 15.20 3.12 5.95
N GLU A 105 14.30 2.84 6.89
CA GLU A 105 14.61 2.85 8.32
C GLU A 105 15.41 1.61 8.75
N GLY A 106 15.08 0.44 8.19
CA GLY A 106 15.86 -0.79 8.37
C GLY A 106 17.31 -0.66 7.89
N ALA A 107 17.52 0.13 6.82
CA ALA A 107 18.85 0.43 6.28
C ALA A 107 19.55 1.63 6.97
N CYS A 108 18.91 2.31 7.92
CA CYS A 108 19.46 3.50 8.55
C CYS A 108 20.69 3.17 9.40
N VAL A 109 21.81 3.88 9.17
CA VAL A 109 23.06 3.67 9.94
C VAL A 109 22.85 3.88 11.45
N LEU A 110 21.97 4.81 11.83
CA LEU A 110 21.63 5.06 13.24
C LEU A 110 21.00 3.83 13.91
N GLY A 111 20.20 3.09 13.14
CA GLY A 111 19.50 1.85 13.53
C GLY A 111 20.41 0.74 14.04
N ARG A 112 21.73 0.80 13.74
CA ARG A 112 22.69 -0.23 14.19
C ARG A 112 23.01 -0.19 15.67
N LYS A 113 22.84 0.97 16.33
CA LYS A 113 23.16 1.16 17.76
C LYS A 113 22.04 1.84 18.55
N HIS A 114 21.10 2.49 17.86
CA HIS A 114 19.97 3.21 18.42
C HIS A 114 18.74 2.92 17.57
N GLU A 115 17.60 3.51 17.91
CA GLU A 115 16.46 3.51 16.99
C GLU A 115 16.80 4.30 15.71
N PRO A 116 16.34 3.87 14.53
CA PRO A 116 16.56 4.60 13.28
C PRO A 116 15.90 5.97 13.30
N VAL A 117 16.30 6.83 12.37
CA VAL A 117 15.58 8.09 12.10
C VAL A 117 14.20 7.73 11.57
N ALA A 118 13.15 8.41 12.03
CA ALA A 118 11.77 8.17 11.60
C ALA A 118 11.48 8.75 10.21
N ILE A 119 12.15 8.24 9.19
CA ILE A 119 12.13 8.75 7.82
C ILE A 119 10.71 8.81 7.26
N GLY A 120 9.90 7.76 7.44
CA GLY A 120 8.53 7.75 6.92
C GLY A 120 7.64 8.80 7.58
N ARG A 121 7.86 9.06 8.88
CA ARG A 121 7.12 10.07 9.64
C ARG A 121 7.51 11.49 9.22
N LEU A 122 8.79 11.72 8.91
CA LEU A 122 9.28 12.98 8.37
C LEU A 122 8.79 13.23 6.93
N GLU A 123 8.82 12.20 6.08
CA GLU A 123 8.26 12.26 4.72
C GLU A 123 6.77 12.63 4.76
N ARG A 124 6.00 11.97 5.63
CA ARG A 124 4.59 12.32 5.88
C ARG A 124 4.44 13.77 6.33
N TYR A 125 5.21 14.21 7.33
CA TYR A 125 5.13 15.57 7.84
C TYR A 125 5.37 16.60 6.73
N VAL A 126 6.44 16.43 5.95
CA VAL A 126 6.80 17.36 4.87
C VAL A 126 5.68 17.43 3.85
N ALA A 127 5.14 16.28 3.42
CA ALA A 127 4.06 16.23 2.45
C ALA A 127 2.76 16.87 2.98
N ASP A 128 2.34 16.53 4.20
CA ASP A 128 1.11 17.06 4.80
C ASP A 128 1.24 18.57 5.06
N ALA A 129 2.37 19.04 5.56
CA ALA A 129 2.60 20.45 5.86
C ALA A 129 2.67 21.30 4.58
N PHE A 130 3.37 20.83 3.55
CA PHE A 130 3.43 21.53 2.27
C PHE A 130 2.04 21.63 1.62
N LEU A 131 1.29 20.52 1.57
CA LEU A 131 -0.05 20.51 0.98
C LEU A 131 -1.03 21.44 1.72
N ARG A 132 -0.91 21.57 3.06
CA ARG A 132 -1.68 22.55 3.83
C ARG A 132 -1.31 23.99 3.45
N GLN A 133 -0.02 24.31 3.36
CA GLN A 133 0.43 25.66 2.96
C GLN A 133 0.05 25.98 1.50
N ALA A 134 0.18 25.03 0.58
CA ALA A 134 -0.17 25.20 -0.83
C ALA A 134 -1.68 25.42 -1.03
N ALA A 135 -2.53 24.87 -0.17
CA ALA A 135 -3.97 25.15 -0.18
C ALA A 135 -4.29 26.63 0.18
N GLU A 136 -3.39 27.30 0.89
CA GLU A 136 -3.52 28.71 1.30
C GLU A 136 -2.90 29.70 0.30
N SER A 137 -2.06 29.22 -0.64
CA SER A 137 -1.42 30.02 -1.69
C SER A 137 -1.31 29.22 -3.00
N PRO A 138 -2.27 29.36 -3.93
CA PRO A 138 -2.42 28.45 -5.06
C PRO A 138 -1.42 28.73 -6.19
N ASP A 139 -0.20 28.19 -6.08
CA ASP A 139 0.63 27.86 -7.23
C ASP A 139 0.48 26.36 -7.53
N ALA A 140 -0.62 26.02 -8.21
CA ALA A 140 -1.04 24.65 -8.50
C ALA A 140 0.02 23.79 -9.22
N CYS A 141 0.95 24.41 -9.95
CA CYS A 141 2.02 23.70 -10.67
C CYS A 141 3.07 23.08 -9.75
N ARG A 142 3.40 23.69 -8.61
CA ARG A 142 4.45 23.16 -7.69
C ARG A 142 3.96 21.97 -6.88
N ALA A 143 2.64 21.72 -6.84
CA ALA A 143 2.06 20.63 -6.06
C ALA A 143 2.28 19.23 -6.67
N VAL A 144 2.72 19.13 -7.94
CA VAL A 144 2.65 17.86 -8.69
C VAL A 144 3.93 17.47 -9.46
N THR A 145 4.81 18.39 -9.86
CA THR A 145 6.05 18.06 -10.61
C THR A 145 7.33 18.65 -10.01
N ASP A 146 8.47 18.04 -10.32
CA ASP A 146 9.83 18.51 -10.02
C ASP A 146 10.36 19.55 -11.04
N LEU A 147 9.46 20.18 -11.80
CA LEU A 147 9.78 21.10 -12.89
C LEU A 147 9.37 22.53 -12.52
N ASP A 148 10.27 23.48 -12.81
CA ASP A 148 10.07 24.92 -12.58
C ASP A 148 8.95 25.52 -13.45
N ALA A 149 8.52 24.81 -14.49
CA ALA A 149 7.39 25.17 -15.35
C ALA A 149 6.81 23.92 -16.02
N CYS A 150 5.51 23.94 -16.36
CA CYS A 150 4.92 22.92 -17.23
C CYS A 150 5.70 22.87 -18.54
N GLN A 151 6.27 21.71 -18.88
CA GLN A 151 6.79 21.53 -20.24
C GLN A 151 5.62 21.65 -21.23
N PRO A 152 5.85 22.25 -22.42
CA PRO A 152 4.82 22.26 -23.45
C PRO A 152 4.40 20.81 -23.74
N LYS A 153 3.08 20.58 -23.76
CA LYS A 153 2.53 19.25 -24.05
C LYS A 153 3.03 18.78 -25.41
N ARG A 154 3.71 17.63 -25.43
CA ARG A 154 4.09 16.86 -26.62
C ARG A 154 2.91 15.98 -26.97
N VAL A 155 1.88 16.60 -27.53
CA VAL A 155 0.61 15.93 -27.87
C VAL A 155 0.79 14.84 -28.93
N GLU A 156 1.92 14.84 -29.64
CA GLU A 156 2.30 13.79 -30.58
C GLU A 156 2.57 12.43 -29.93
N HIS A 157 2.90 12.40 -28.63
CA HIS A 157 3.18 11.15 -27.91
C HIS A 157 2.12 10.84 -26.86
N ARG A 158 1.55 9.63 -26.95
CA ARG A 158 0.44 9.17 -26.10
C ARG A 158 0.74 7.83 -25.46
N VAL A 159 0.55 7.76 -24.14
CA VAL A 159 0.76 6.54 -23.35
C VAL A 159 -0.53 6.18 -22.61
N ALA A 160 -0.89 4.89 -22.64
CA ALA A 160 -2.05 4.38 -21.91
C ALA A 160 -1.60 3.57 -20.69
N CYS A 161 -2.20 3.80 -19.53
CA CYS A 161 -2.01 2.98 -18.34
C CYS A 161 -3.29 2.18 -18.05
N ILE A 162 -3.21 0.86 -17.91
CA ILE A 162 -4.33 0.00 -17.50
C ILE A 162 -4.22 -0.27 -16.00
N GLY A 163 -5.24 0.16 -15.25
CA GLY A 163 -5.30 0.23 -13.79
C GLY A 163 -4.83 1.58 -13.25
N ALA A 164 -5.45 2.08 -12.19
CA ALA A 164 -5.09 3.33 -11.50
C ALA A 164 -4.51 3.09 -10.09
N GLY A 165 -3.76 2.00 -9.92
CA GLY A 165 -3.00 1.74 -8.70
C GLY A 165 -1.67 2.52 -8.63
N PRO A 166 -0.91 2.40 -7.52
CA PRO A 166 0.32 3.17 -7.30
C PRO A 166 1.35 3.11 -8.44
N ALA A 167 1.50 1.94 -9.10
CA ALA A 167 2.41 1.78 -10.22
C ALA A 167 2.01 2.68 -11.41
N SER A 168 0.75 2.61 -11.84
CA SER A 168 0.23 3.40 -12.97
C SER A 168 0.16 4.89 -12.65
N LEU A 169 -0.19 5.27 -11.41
CA LEU A 169 -0.18 6.67 -10.98
C LEU A 169 1.25 7.25 -11.04
N THR A 170 2.26 6.43 -10.71
CA THR A 170 3.67 6.83 -10.84
C THR A 170 4.07 7.02 -12.31
N VAL A 171 3.69 6.08 -13.19
CA VAL A 171 3.96 6.21 -14.63
C VAL A 171 3.29 7.46 -15.19
N ALA A 172 2.02 7.69 -14.82
CA ALA A 172 1.27 8.84 -15.29
C ALA A 172 1.90 10.16 -14.85
N GLY A 173 2.30 10.29 -13.57
CA GLY A 173 2.96 11.48 -13.07
C GLY A 173 4.32 11.76 -13.72
N ASP A 174 5.20 10.74 -13.81
CA ASP A 174 6.54 10.90 -14.37
C ASP A 174 6.50 11.28 -15.86
N LEU A 175 5.64 10.62 -16.65
CA LEU A 175 5.50 10.91 -18.08
C LEU A 175 4.77 12.23 -18.36
N ALA A 176 3.70 12.53 -17.62
CA ALA A 176 2.97 13.80 -17.78
C ALA A 176 3.84 15.00 -17.41
N GLY A 177 4.67 14.89 -16.37
CA GLY A 177 5.66 15.91 -16.04
C GLY A 177 6.61 16.19 -17.22
N ARG A 178 7.00 15.17 -17.98
CA ARG A 178 7.84 15.31 -19.18
C ARG A 178 7.07 15.78 -20.44
N GLY A 179 5.79 16.12 -20.30
CA GLY A 179 4.94 16.62 -21.38
C GLY A 179 4.28 15.55 -22.24
N ILE A 180 4.42 14.26 -21.92
CA ILE A 180 3.76 13.15 -22.65
C ILE A 180 2.29 13.08 -22.24
N SER A 181 1.39 12.88 -23.21
CA SER A 181 -0.05 12.73 -22.90
C SER A 181 -0.32 11.34 -22.33
N VAL A 182 -0.94 11.26 -21.15
CA VAL A 182 -1.23 9.98 -20.49
C VAL A 182 -2.71 9.82 -20.19
N ASP A 183 -3.27 8.69 -20.62
CA ASP A 183 -4.64 8.28 -20.29
C ASP A 183 -4.61 7.02 -19.40
N VAL A 184 -5.31 7.05 -18.27
CA VAL A 184 -5.38 5.96 -17.28
C VAL A 184 -6.77 5.33 -17.33
N PHE A 185 -6.84 4.02 -17.56
CA PHE A 185 -8.09 3.24 -17.63
C PHE A 185 -8.27 2.42 -16.35
N GLU A 186 -9.30 2.73 -15.57
CA GLU A 186 -9.57 2.10 -14.27
C GLU A 186 -10.89 1.33 -14.30
N ALA A 187 -10.88 0.10 -13.80
CA ALA A 187 -12.05 -0.78 -13.78
C ALA A 187 -13.12 -0.31 -12.79
N LEU A 188 -12.70 0.22 -11.64
CA LEU A 188 -13.59 0.76 -10.62
C LEU A 188 -14.07 2.17 -10.96
N HIS A 189 -15.04 2.66 -10.20
CA HIS A 189 -15.57 4.02 -10.33
C HIS A 189 -14.64 5.08 -9.71
N GLU A 190 -13.59 4.66 -8.99
CA GLU A 190 -12.61 5.56 -8.36
C GLU A 190 -11.16 5.08 -8.58
N PRO A 191 -10.24 5.99 -8.96
CA PRO A 191 -8.83 5.69 -9.09
C PRO A 191 -8.11 5.58 -7.75
N GLY A 192 -6.99 4.86 -7.72
CA GLY A 192 -6.14 4.68 -6.53
C GLY A 192 -5.90 3.21 -6.17
N GLY A 193 -6.67 2.28 -6.73
CA GLY A 193 -6.54 0.85 -6.49
C GLY A 193 -6.61 0.52 -5.00
N VAL A 194 -5.65 -0.26 -4.50
CA VAL A 194 -5.61 -0.69 -3.09
C VAL A 194 -5.58 0.48 -2.11
N LEU A 195 -5.14 1.67 -2.52
CA LEU A 195 -5.14 2.87 -1.69
C LEU A 195 -6.56 3.34 -1.35
N VAL A 196 -7.54 3.03 -2.21
CA VAL A 196 -8.95 3.39 -2.01
C VAL A 196 -9.74 2.22 -1.46
N TYR A 197 -9.75 1.06 -2.14
CA TYR A 197 -10.62 -0.06 -1.74
C TYR A 197 -10.03 -0.94 -0.63
N GLY A 198 -8.70 -0.96 -0.47
CA GLY A 198 -8.01 -1.92 0.40
C GLY A 198 -7.62 -1.34 1.76
N ILE A 199 -6.72 -0.36 1.74
CA ILE A 199 -6.19 0.26 2.97
C ILE A 199 -7.28 1.09 3.63
N PRO A 200 -7.64 0.88 4.90
CA PRO A 200 -8.72 1.66 5.54
C PRO A 200 -8.37 3.12 5.80
N GLU A 201 -9.41 3.94 5.97
CA GLU A 201 -9.29 5.40 6.21
C GLU A 201 -8.49 5.74 7.48
N PHE A 202 -8.59 4.91 8.52
CA PHE A 202 -7.85 5.09 9.76
C PHE A 202 -6.32 4.92 9.63
N ARG A 203 -5.83 4.41 8.48
CA ARG A 203 -4.40 4.31 8.15
C ARG A 203 -4.03 5.20 6.96
N LEU A 204 -4.89 5.28 5.96
CA LEU A 204 -4.69 6.13 4.78
C LEU A 204 -5.99 6.88 4.46
N PRO A 205 -6.08 8.15 4.87
CA PRO A 205 -7.21 9.01 4.55
C PRO A 205 -7.47 9.08 3.03
N LYS A 206 -8.75 9.00 2.64
CA LYS A 206 -9.12 8.96 1.21
C LYS A 206 -8.94 10.30 0.51
N ASP A 207 -9.07 11.39 1.25
CA ASP A 207 -8.80 12.74 0.77
C ASP A 207 -7.33 12.93 0.38
N VAL A 208 -6.38 12.27 1.06
CA VAL A 208 -4.96 12.27 0.67
C VAL A 208 -4.78 11.64 -0.70
N VAL A 209 -5.40 10.49 -0.96
CA VAL A 209 -5.32 9.82 -2.27
C VAL A 209 -6.00 10.65 -3.35
N ALA A 210 -7.17 11.23 -3.04
CA ALA A 210 -7.91 12.09 -3.96
C ALA A 210 -7.09 13.31 -4.39
N ARG A 211 -6.43 14.00 -3.44
CA ARG A 211 -5.55 15.15 -3.74
C ARG A 211 -4.39 14.77 -4.67
N GLU A 212 -3.77 13.61 -4.48
CA GLU A 212 -2.70 13.14 -5.36
C GLU A 212 -3.21 12.87 -6.79
N VAL A 213 -4.38 12.23 -6.91
CA VAL A 213 -5.05 12.02 -8.20
C VAL A 213 -5.43 13.35 -8.87
N ASP A 214 -5.94 14.31 -8.10
CA ASP A 214 -6.32 15.62 -8.62
C ASP A 214 -5.09 16.43 -9.07
N GLY A 215 -3.95 16.27 -8.39
CA GLY A 215 -2.66 16.76 -8.87
C GLY A 215 -2.32 16.18 -10.25
N LEU A 216 -2.45 14.87 -10.44
CA LEU A 216 -2.19 14.23 -11.74
C LEU A 216 -3.15 14.74 -12.83
N LYS A 217 -4.43 14.97 -12.51
CA LYS A 217 -5.37 15.60 -13.45
C LYS A 217 -4.94 17.02 -13.82
N ALA A 218 -4.44 17.79 -12.86
CA ALA A 218 -3.92 19.14 -13.10
C ALA A 218 -2.67 19.13 -14.02
N LEU A 219 -1.87 18.06 -13.98
CA LEU A 219 -0.79 17.82 -14.96
C LEU A 219 -1.28 17.41 -16.34
N GLY A 220 -2.58 17.18 -16.50
CA GLY A 220 -3.19 16.80 -17.78
C GLY A 220 -3.29 15.31 -18.01
N VAL A 221 -3.19 14.48 -16.97
CA VAL A 221 -3.53 13.05 -17.05
C VAL A 221 -5.04 12.87 -17.13
N THR A 222 -5.53 12.09 -18.10
CA THR A 222 -6.96 11.75 -18.22
C THR A 222 -7.25 10.45 -17.48
N PHE A 223 -8.34 10.41 -16.71
CA PHE A 223 -8.79 9.17 -16.05
C PHE A 223 -10.12 8.69 -16.64
N HIS A 224 -10.14 7.45 -17.09
CA HIS A 224 -11.30 6.74 -17.62
C HIS A 224 -11.72 5.65 -16.62
N CYS A 225 -12.62 6.00 -15.68
CA CYS A 225 -13.15 5.08 -14.68
C CYS A 225 -14.30 4.23 -15.24
N ASN A 226 -14.54 3.04 -14.66
CA ASN A 226 -15.46 2.01 -15.17
C ASN A 226 -15.03 1.40 -16.53
N TRP A 227 -13.73 1.41 -16.83
CA TRP A 227 -13.12 0.78 -17.99
C TRP A 227 -12.36 -0.47 -17.60
N VAL A 228 -12.98 -1.63 -17.81
CA VAL A 228 -12.38 -2.92 -17.47
C VAL A 228 -11.40 -3.34 -18.57
N GLY A 229 -10.10 -3.30 -18.28
CA GLY A 229 -9.06 -3.80 -19.18
C GLY A 229 -9.27 -5.28 -19.54
N GLY A 230 -9.21 -5.62 -20.82
CA GLY A 230 -9.55 -6.92 -21.38
C GLY A 230 -11.04 -7.13 -21.68
N LYS A 231 -11.90 -6.14 -21.39
CA LYS A 231 -13.34 -6.16 -21.73
C LYS A 231 -13.77 -4.89 -22.44
N THR A 232 -13.74 -3.74 -21.76
CA THR A 232 -14.12 -2.43 -22.32
C THR A 232 -13.02 -1.87 -23.23
N VAL A 233 -11.77 -2.23 -22.95
CA VAL A 233 -10.60 -1.85 -23.75
C VAL A 233 -9.57 -2.97 -23.71
N THR A 234 -8.99 -3.31 -24.85
CA THR A 234 -7.86 -4.25 -24.98
C THR A 234 -6.56 -3.50 -25.27
N ILE A 235 -5.42 -4.18 -25.15
CA ILE A 235 -4.12 -3.59 -25.50
C ILE A 235 -4.08 -3.26 -27.01
N ASP A 236 -4.63 -4.13 -27.85
CA ASP A 236 -4.71 -3.91 -29.30
C ASP A 236 -5.59 -2.71 -29.65
N ASP A 237 -6.72 -2.53 -28.95
CA ASP A 237 -7.57 -1.34 -29.12
C ASP A 237 -6.81 -0.05 -28.81
N LEU A 238 -5.92 -0.06 -27.81
CA LEU A 238 -5.10 1.10 -27.47
C LEU A 238 -4.10 1.39 -28.60
N PHE A 239 -3.37 0.40 -29.08
CA PHE A 239 -2.49 0.63 -30.23
C PHE A 239 -3.26 1.11 -31.47
N ALA A 240 -4.45 0.56 -31.75
CA ALA A 240 -5.32 1.01 -32.85
C ALA A 240 -5.82 2.46 -32.67
N ARG A 241 -5.91 2.95 -31.43
CA ARG A 241 -6.24 4.35 -31.09
C ARG A 241 -5.03 5.29 -31.11
N GLY A 242 -3.86 4.81 -31.51
CA GLY A 242 -2.64 5.59 -31.68
C GLY A 242 -1.91 5.91 -30.37
N TYR A 243 -1.95 5.02 -29.37
CA TYR A 243 -1.02 5.09 -28.25
C TYR A 243 0.33 4.47 -28.64
N ASP A 244 1.44 5.14 -28.30
CA ASP A 244 2.80 4.70 -28.61
C ASP A 244 3.28 3.59 -27.66
N ALA A 245 2.78 3.59 -26.43
CA ALA A 245 3.10 2.59 -25.42
C ALA A 245 1.92 2.35 -24.47
N VAL A 246 1.88 1.14 -23.90
CA VAL A 246 0.88 0.72 -22.90
C VAL A 246 1.60 0.23 -21.64
N PHE A 247 1.17 0.71 -20.47
CA PHE A 247 1.62 0.22 -19.18
C PHE A 247 0.51 -0.58 -18.48
N VAL A 248 0.81 -1.80 -18.06
CA VAL A 248 -0.09 -2.71 -17.36
C VAL A 248 0.22 -2.69 -15.85
N GLY A 249 -0.64 -2.02 -15.09
CA GLY A 249 -0.55 -1.84 -13.64
C GLY A 249 -1.78 -2.34 -12.89
N VAL A 250 -2.41 -3.42 -13.36
CA VAL A 250 -3.67 -3.96 -12.83
C VAL A 250 -3.55 -4.68 -11.47
N GLY A 251 -2.33 -4.87 -10.97
CA GLY A 251 -2.04 -5.52 -9.69
C GLY A 251 -2.45 -7.00 -9.61
N ALA A 252 -2.54 -7.52 -8.40
CA ALA A 252 -2.98 -8.89 -8.10
C ALA A 252 -4.21 -8.87 -7.19
N GLY A 253 -5.38 -8.61 -7.77
CA GLY A 253 -6.63 -8.37 -7.02
C GLY A 253 -7.53 -9.57 -6.77
N LEU A 254 -7.23 -10.77 -7.30
CA LEU A 254 -8.12 -11.93 -7.17
C LEU A 254 -7.88 -12.65 -5.83
N PRO A 255 -8.86 -12.76 -4.92
CA PRO A 255 -8.64 -13.38 -3.62
C PRO A 255 -8.33 -14.88 -3.73
N ARG A 256 -7.52 -15.38 -2.78
CA ARG A 256 -7.36 -16.82 -2.54
C ARG A 256 -8.31 -17.26 -1.44
N PHE A 257 -8.98 -18.37 -1.71
CA PHE A 257 -9.79 -19.09 -0.75
C PHE A 257 -8.99 -20.29 -0.20
N LEU A 258 -9.34 -20.74 1.00
CA LEU A 258 -8.71 -21.83 1.74
C LEU A 258 -9.04 -23.19 1.14
N GLY A 259 -10.21 -23.34 0.50
CA GLY A 259 -10.67 -24.62 -0.04
C GLY A 259 -11.07 -25.63 1.04
N ILE A 260 -11.55 -25.13 2.19
CA ILE A 260 -11.98 -25.95 3.33
C ILE A 260 -13.51 -25.98 3.45
N PRO A 261 -14.09 -26.99 4.12
CA PRO A 261 -15.54 -27.07 4.29
C PRO A 261 -16.16 -25.83 4.92
N GLY A 262 -17.34 -25.43 4.43
CA GLY A 262 -18.13 -24.31 4.97
C GLY A 262 -17.68 -22.91 4.52
N GLU A 263 -16.72 -22.79 3.60
CA GLU A 263 -16.21 -21.51 3.11
C GLU A 263 -17.25 -20.63 2.40
N ASN A 264 -18.39 -21.20 1.98
CA ASN A 264 -19.48 -20.48 1.32
C ASN A 264 -20.64 -20.11 2.28
N LEU A 265 -20.47 -20.26 3.59
CA LEU A 265 -21.49 -19.90 4.59
C LEU A 265 -21.72 -18.38 4.64
N VAL A 266 -22.94 -17.97 4.97
CA VAL A 266 -23.26 -16.55 5.19
C VAL A 266 -22.46 -16.05 6.40
N GLY A 267 -21.66 -15.01 6.21
CA GLY A 267 -20.73 -14.49 7.21
C GLY A 267 -19.26 -14.84 6.95
N VAL A 268 -18.97 -15.67 5.94
CA VAL A 268 -17.59 -15.87 5.45
C VAL A 268 -17.32 -14.92 4.30
N PHE A 269 -16.28 -14.10 4.43
CA PHE A 269 -15.88 -13.10 3.43
C PHE A 269 -14.43 -13.31 3.00
N SER A 270 -14.14 -12.99 1.74
CA SER A 270 -12.76 -12.62 1.39
C SER A 270 -12.44 -11.24 1.97
N ALA A 271 -11.17 -11.02 2.36
CA ALA A 271 -10.75 -9.70 2.83
C ALA A 271 -10.96 -8.62 1.75
N ASN A 272 -10.79 -8.98 0.47
CA ASN A 272 -11.06 -8.09 -0.65
C ASN A 272 -12.52 -7.61 -0.66
N GLU A 273 -13.49 -8.52 -0.53
CA GLU A 273 -14.90 -8.14 -0.48
C GLU A 273 -15.19 -7.29 0.75
N TYR A 274 -14.80 -7.75 1.94
CA TYR A 274 -15.10 -7.07 3.20
C TYR A 274 -14.54 -5.65 3.23
N LEU A 275 -13.26 -5.48 2.90
CA LEU A 275 -12.61 -4.17 2.86
C LEU A 275 -13.14 -3.30 1.72
N THR A 276 -13.46 -3.86 0.55
CA THR A 276 -14.05 -3.06 -0.55
C THR A 276 -15.42 -2.52 -0.15
N ARG A 277 -16.28 -3.33 0.49
CA ARG A 277 -17.58 -2.85 1.00
C ARG A 277 -17.42 -1.73 2.00
N VAL A 278 -16.51 -1.89 2.97
CA VAL A 278 -16.29 -0.87 4.00
C VAL A 278 -15.65 0.38 3.43
N ASN A 279 -14.56 0.25 2.68
CA ASN A 279 -13.77 1.41 2.24
C ASN A 279 -14.34 2.09 0.99
N LEU A 280 -14.53 1.34 -0.10
CA LEU A 280 -15.03 1.88 -1.36
C LEU A 280 -16.55 2.03 -1.35
N GLY A 281 -17.26 1.10 -0.71
CA GLY A 281 -18.71 1.20 -0.53
C GLY A 281 -19.14 2.10 0.62
N ARG A 282 -18.20 2.59 1.44
CA ARG A 282 -18.44 3.38 2.67
C ARG A 282 -19.50 2.75 3.56
N ALA A 283 -19.51 1.42 3.67
CA ALA A 283 -20.54 0.70 4.45
C ALA A 283 -20.54 1.06 5.95
N TYR A 284 -19.48 1.70 6.47
CA TYR A 284 -19.48 2.27 7.81
C TYR A 284 -20.44 3.45 7.96
N ASP A 285 -20.69 4.19 6.88
CA ASP A 285 -21.61 5.34 6.80
C ASP A 285 -22.92 4.97 6.07
N HIS A 286 -23.58 3.93 6.59
CA HIS A 286 -24.84 3.37 6.07
C HIS A 286 -26.03 4.34 6.01
N LEU A 287 -25.93 5.54 6.59
CA LEU A 287 -26.97 6.57 6.49
C LEU A 287 -26.85 7.39 5.19
N ASN A 288 -25.65 7.52 4.64
CA ASN A 288 -25.38 8.28 3.42
C ASN A 288 -24.98 7.40 2.23
N HIS A 289 -24.80 6.09 2.43
CA HIS A 289 -24.37 5.16 1.40
C HIS A 289 -25.18 3.86 1.42
N ASP A 290 -25.49 3.35 0.21
CA ASP A 290 -26.39 2.20 0.02
C ASP A 290 -25.73 0.84 0.28
N THR A 291 -24.40 0.77 0.31
CA THR A 291 -23.70 -0.52 0.49
C THR A 291 -23.94 -1.05 1.91
N PRO A 292 -24.56 -2.24 2.06
CA PRO A 292 -24.85 -2.76 3.39
C PRO A 292 -23.57 -3.23 4.10
N ALA A 293 -23.55 -3.05 5.42
CA ALA A 293 -22.54 -3.61 6.31
C ALA A 293 -23.00 -4.95 6.90
N PHE A 294 -22.10 -5.94 6.93
CA PHE A 294 -22.31 -7.15 7.72
C PHE A 294 -21.90 -6.89 9.16
N ARG A 295 -22.84 -7.01 10.11
CA ARG A 295 -22.56 -6.85 11.54
C ARG A 295 -22.41 -8.20 12.20
N ALA A 296 -21.34 -8.36 12.98
CA ALA A 296 -21.06 -9.57 13.73
C ALA A 296 -20.57 -9.23 15.13
N ARG A 297 -20.87 -10.07 16.13
CA ARG A 297 -20.35 -9.88 17.50
C ARG A 297 -18.94 -10.47 17.61
N ARG A 298 -18.74 -11.67 17.08
CA ARG A 298 -17.45 -12.38 17.09
C ARG A 298 -16.92 -12.54 15.66
N THR A 299 -15.78 -11.90 15.40
CA THR A 299 -15.11 -11.95 14.11
C THR A 299 -13.77 -12.67 14.21
N VAL A 300 -13.53 -13.61 13.29
CA VAL A 300 -12.23 -14.25 13.11
C VAL A 300 -11.61 -13.83 11.79
N VAL A 301 -10.38 -13.34 11.81
CA VAL A 301 -9.62 -13.00 10.59
C VAL A 301 -8.53 -14.04 10.39
N ILE A 302 -8.50 -14.68 9.22
CA ILE A 302 -7.50 -15.71 8.88
C ILE A 302 -6.36 -15.07 8.08
N GLY A 303 -5.16 -15.03 8.66
CA GLY A 303 -3.97 -14.43 8.05
C GLY A 303 -3.24 -13.50 9.01
N ALA A 304 -2.11 -12.92 8.59
CA ALA A 304 -1.31 -12.04 9.45
C ALA A 304 -0.55 -10.94 8.71
N GLY A 305 -0.92 -10.67 7.44
CA GLY A 305 -0.40 -9.52 6.71
C GLY A 305 -1.16 -8.22 7.03
N ASN A 306 -0.74 -7.12 6.42
CA ASN A 306 -1.43 -5.82 6.60
C ASN A 306 -2.93 -5.92 6.29
N VAL A 307 -3.32 -6.68 5.26
CA VAL A 307 -4.74 -6.93 4.93
C VAL A 307 -5.49 -7.60 6.08
N ALA A 308 -4.86 -8.51 6.82
CA ALA A 308 -5.47 -9.15 7.98
C ALA A 308 -5.62 -8.18 9.16
N MET A 309 -4.60 -7.34 9.41
CA MET A 309 -4.68 -6.30 10.45
C MET A 309 -5.76 -5.26 10.12
N ASP A 310 -5.81 -4.83 8.86
CA ASP A 310 -6.82 -3.90 8.35
C ASP A 310 -8.23 -4.47 8.52
N ALA A 311 -8.45 -5.73 8.12
CA ALA A 311 -9.75 -6.40 8.30
C ALA A 311 -10.14 -6.54 9.78
N ALA A 312 -9.19 -6.92 10.64
CA ALA A 312 -9.45 -7.09 12.08
C ALA A 312 -9.82 -5.76 12.77
N ARG A 313 -9.05 -4.71 12.50
CA ARG A 313 -9.28 -3.36 13.06
C ARG A 313 -10.54 -2.71 12.50
N THR A 314 -10.87 -2.99 11.24
CA THR A 314 -12.15 -2.61 10.65
C THR A 314 -13.31 -3.33 11.34
N ALA A 315 -13.21 -4.64 11.63
CA ALA A 315 -14.27 -5.37 12.33
C ALA A 315 -14.59 -4.81 13.72
N LEU A 316 -13.58 -4.37 14.47
CA LEU A 316 -13.80 -3.66 15.75
C LEU A 316 -14.65 -2.40 15.55
N ARG A 317 -14.27 -1.56 14.58
CA ARG A 317 -14.96 -0.31 14.24
C ARG A 317 -16.38 -0.52 13.71
N MET A 318 -16.61 -1.65 13.06
CA MET A 318 -17.94 -2.06 12.58
C MET A 318 -18.82 -2.69 13.69
N GLY A 319 -18.34 -2.74 14.94
CA GLY A 319 -19.13 -3.11 16.12
C GLY A 319 -18.94 -4.54 16.60
N SER A 320 -17.91 -5.27 16.15
CA SER A 320 -17.57 -6.56 16.75
C SER A 320 -17.03 -6.38 18.17
N SER A 321 -17.68 -7.02 19.14
CA SER A 321 -17.24 -7.03 20.54
C SER A 321 -15.99 -7.89 20.76
N GLU A 322 -15.76 -8.86 19.87
CA GLU A 322 -14.64 -9.78 19.94
C GLU A 322 -14.03 -10.00 18.56
N VAL A 323 -12.76 -9.66 18.39
CA VAL A 323 -12.02 -9.89 17.16
C VAL A 323 -10.78 -10.71 17.46
N SER A 324 -10.55 -11.77 16.69
CA SER A 324 -9.36 -12.61 16.80
C SER A 324 -8.71 -12.81 15.44
N VAL A 325 -7.38 -12.73 15.40
CA VAL A 325 -6.58 -13.07 14.23
C VAL A 325 -6.06 -14.48 14.40
N VAL A 326 -6.35 -15.36 13.45
CA VAL A 326 -5.86 -16.75 13.39
C VAL A 326 -4.67 -16.80 12.44
N TYR A 327 -3.51 -17.15 13.00
CA TYR A 327 -2.27 -17.25 12.24
C TYR A 327 -1.53 -18.55 12.49
N ARG A 328 -1.15 -19.23 11.41
CA ARG A 328 -0.50 -20.54 11.45
C ARG A 328 0.95 -20.53 11.96
N ARG A 329 1.59 -19.36 12.11
CA ARG A 329 2.97 -19.21 12.64
C ARG A 329 2.96 -18.39 13.92
N SER A 330 4.14 -18.03 14.43
CA SER A 330 4.25 -17.17 15.61
C SER A 330 4.15 -15.69 15.24
N GLU A 331 4.04 -14.83 16.25
CA GLU A 331 4.02 -13.38 16.08
C GLU A 331 5.29 -12.85 15.39
N ALA A 332 6.45 -13.50 15.63
CA ALA A 332 7.71 -13.10 15.03
C ALA A 332 7.74 -13.25 13.50
N GLU A 333 6.94 -14.19 12.95
CA GLU A 333 6.83 -14.40 11.50
C GLU A 333 5.67 -13.63 10.86
N MET A 334 4.96 -12.76 11.58
CA MET A 334 3.88 -11.97 11.00
C MET A 334 4.43 -10.98 9.97
N PRO A 335 3.93 -10.98 8.71
CA PRO A 335 4.41 -10.08 7.67
C PRO A 335 3.76 -8.69 7.70
N ALA A 336 2.82 -8.42 8.61
CA ALA A 336 2.26 -7.09 8.79
C ALA A 336 3.31 -6.12 9.37
N ARG A 337 3.13 -4.85 9.05
CA ARG A 337 3.93 -3.74 9.57
C ARG A 337 3.79 -3.69 11.09
N ARG A 338 4.90 -3.56 11.81
CA ARG A 338 4.94 -3.73 13.28
C ARG A 338 3.98 -2.77 14.00
N GLU A 339 3.98 -1.50 13.59
CA GLU A 339 3.10 -0.45 14.12
C GLU A 339 1.60 -0.82 13.96
N GLU A 340 1.23 -1.55 12.91
CA GLU A 340 -0.17 -1.97 12.72
C GLU A 340 -0.58 -3.15 13.60
N ILE A 341 0.37 -4.05 13.91
CA ILE A 341 0.16 -5.14 14.87
C ILE A 341 0.00 -4.56 16.27
N GLU A 342 0.88 -3.64 16.66
CA GLU A 342 0.82 -2.92 17.94
C GLU A 342 -0.52 -2.19 18.09
N HIS A 343 -0.92 -1.40 17.10
CA HIS A 343 -2.22 -0.73 17.11
C HIS A 343 -3.40 -1.70 17.20
N ALA A 344 -3.35 -2.85 16.52
CA ALA A 344 -4.41 -3.85 16.59
C ALA A 344 -4.55 -4.43 18.00
N VAL A 345 -3.43 -4.78 18.65
CA VAL A 345 -3.42 -5.32 20.02
C VAL A 345 -3.90 -4.27 21.03
N GLU A 346 -3.45 -3.02 20.91
CA GLU A 346 -3.91 -1.90 21.74
C GLU A 346 -5.42 -1.64 21.61
N GLU A 347 -5.98 -1.84 20.41
CA GLU A 347 -7.42 -1.73 20.14
C GLU A 347 -8.23 -2.95 20.63
N GLY A 348 -7.56 -4.01 21.11
CA GLY A 348 -8.19 -5.20 21.69
C GLY A 348 -8.29 -6.42 20.75
N VAL A 349 -7.62 -6.41 19.59
CA VAL A 349 -7.53 -7.59 18.72
C VAL A 349 -6.72 -8.69 19.40
N ARG A 350 -7.27 -9.91 19.46
CA ARG A 350 -6.57 -11.06 20.04
C ARG A 350 -5.79 -11.83 18.99
N LEU A 351 -4.49 -11.94 19.14
CA LEU A 351 -3.64 -12.74 18.26
C LEU A 351 -3.65 -14.21 18.71
N ARG A 352 -4.19 -15.09 17.86
CA ARG A 352 -4.15 -16.55 18.01
C ARG A 352 -3.11 -17.09 17.04
N CYS A 353 -1.88 -17.13 17.51
CA CYS A 353 -0.74 -17.68 16.78
C CYS A 353 -0.69 -19.21 16.89
N LEU A 354 0.09 -19.83 16.00
CA LEU A 354 0.24 -21.28 15.92
C LEU A 354 -1.10 -22.02 15.82
N CYS A 355 -2.04 -21.46 15.05
CA CYS A 355 -3.28 -22.16 14.72
C CYS A 355 -3.72 -21.89 13.28
N GLY A 356 -4.29 -22.91 12.63
CA GLY A 356 -4.76 -22.84 11.24
C GLY A 356 -6.20 -23.32 11.10
N PRO A 357 -7.00 -22.77 10.16
CA PRO A 357 -8.38 -23.16 9.97
C PRO A 357 -8.50 -24.57 9.34
N LEU A 358 -9.48 -25.35 9.79
CA LEU A 358 -9.81 -26.67 9.24
C LEU A 358 -11.20 -26.74 8.59
N ALA A 359 -12.22 -26.15 9.23
CA ALA A 359 -13.59 -26.15 8.71
C ALA A 359 -14.42 -25.04 9.36
N PHE A 360 -15.23 -24.35 8.55
CA PHE A 360 -16.28 -23.46 9.01
C PHE A 360 -17.57 -24.23 9.28
N HIS A 361 -18.29 -23.84 10.33
CA HIS A 361 -19.52 -24.50 10.76
C HIS A 361 -20.70 -23.54 10.65
N GLY A 362 -21.80 -24.05 10.11
CA GLY A 362 -23.03 -23.29 9.89
C GLY A 362 -24.10 -23.63 10.91
N ASP A 363 -25.02 -22.70 11.14
CA ASP A 363 -26.29 -22.96 11.80
C ASP A 363 -27.33 -23.56 10.83
N ASN A 364 -28.54 -23.84 11.34
CA ASN A 364 -29.63 -24.42 10.55
C ASN A 364 -30.15 -23.49 9.43
N LYS A 365 -29.72 -22.23 9.38
CA LYS A 365 -30.10 -21.23 8.36
C LYS A 365 -28.96 -20.96 7.37
N GLY A 366 -27.83 -21.65 7.50
CA GLY A 366 -26.64 -21.46 6.65
C GLY A 366 -25.76 -20.27 7.05
N GLY A 367 -25.97 -19.68 8.23
CA GLY A 367 -25.11 -18.65 8.80
C GLY A 367 -23.93 -19.25 9.54
N LEU A 368 -22.75 -18.64 9.45
CA LEU A 368 -21.56 -19.04 10.19
C LEU A 368 -21.84 -18.99 11.71
N ASN A 369 -21.49 -20.08 12.42
CA ASN A 369 -21.57 -20.15 13.88
C ASN A 369 -20.23 -20.48 14.56
N GLY A 370 -19.22 -20.88 13.79
CA GLY A 370 -17.91 -21.19 14.34
C GLY A 370 -16.89 -21.69 13.32
N LEU A 371 -15.65 -21.79 13.78
CA LEU A 371 -14.50 -22.24 13.03
C LEU A 371 -13.74 -23.28 13.85
N THR A 372 -13.53 -24.47 13.29
CA THR A 372 -12.54 -25.40 13.86
C THR A 372 -11.15 -24.98 13.39
N VAL A 373 -10.25 -24.82 14.35
CA VAL A 373 -8.83 -24.59 14.10
C VAL A 373 -7.99 -25.76 14.61
N GLN A 374 -6.85 -25.98 13.97
CA GLN A 374 -5.84 -26.93 14.39
C GLN A 374 -4.66 -26.21 15.02
N LYS A 375 -4.13 -26.75 16.13
CA LYS A 375 -2.88 -26.27 16.71
C LYS A 375 -1.70 -26.64 15.83
N MET A 376 -0.74 -25.73 15.73
CA MET A 376 0.46 -25.86 14.92
C MET A 376 1.70 -25.79 15.82
N ALA A 377 2.81 -26.32 15.34
CA ALA A 377 4.15 -26.06 15.84
C ALA A 377 5.02 -25.45 14.74
N LEU A 378 6.10 -24.77 15.12
CA LEU A 378 7.11 -24.32 14.15
C LEU A 378 8.04 -25.49 13.81
N GLY A 379 8.19 -25.77 12.52
CA GLY A 379 9.24 -26.61 11.96
C GLY A 379 10.35 -25.77 11.34
N GLU A 380 11.10 -26.38 10.43
CA GLU A 380 12.25 -25.73 9.77
C GLU A 380 11.85 -24.51 8.91
N PRO A 381 12.74 -23.51 8.76
CA PRO A 381 12.54 -22.39 7.85
C PRO A 381 12.20 -22.81 6.43
N ASP A 382 11.14 -22.22 5.86
CA ASP A 382 10.75 -22.39 4.47
C ASP A 382 11.66 -21.57 3.51
N ALA A 383 11.40 -21.65 2.20
CA ALA A 383 12.13 -20.90 1.18
C ALA A 383 12.06 -19.36 1.33
N SER A 384 11.13 -18.85 2.15
CA SER A 384 11.06 -17.43 2.52
C SER A 384 11.86 -17.08 3.78
N GLY A 385 12.56 -18.06 4.38
CA GLY A 385 13.33 -17.92 5.61
C GLY A 385 12.50 -17.97 6.89
N ARG A 386 11.19 -18.26 6.79
CA ARG A 386 10.26 -18.28 7.93
C ARG A 386 9.95 -19.71 8.33
N CYS A 387 9.92 -20.01 9.62
CA CYS A 387 9.60 -21.35 10.12
C CYS A 387 8.27 -21.88 9.57
N SER A 388 8.31 -23.11 9.03
CA SER A 388 7.17 -23.76 8.42
C SER A 388 6.17 -24.19 9.49
N PRO A 389 4.85 -24.01 9.30
CA PRO A 389 3.86 -24.51 10.24
C PRO A 389 3.70 -26.02 10.07
N VAL A 390 3.75 -26.77 11.17
CA VAL A 390 3.54 -28.21 11.23
C VAL A 390 2.29 -28.49 12.06
N CYS A 391 1.34 -29.25 11.49
CA CYS A 391 0.10 -29.60 12.16
C CYS A 391 0.37 -30.52 13.37
N LEU A 392 -0.20 -30.17 14.53
CA LEU A 392 -0.27 -31.09 15.66
C LEU A 392 -1.53 -31.94 15.50
N GLU A 393 -1.34 -33.19 15.07
CA GLU A 393 -2.44 -34.12 14.80
C GLU A 393 -3.33 -34.33 16.04
N GLY A 394 -4.64 -34.40 15.81
CA GLY A 394 -5.65 -34.56 16.87
C GLY A 394 -5.88 -33.33 17.76
N GLN A 395 -5.06 -32.27 17.66
CA GLN A 395 -5.20 -31.08 18.49
C GLN A 395 -6.01 -29.99 17.78
N THR A 396 -7.33 -30.01 17.97
CA THR A 396 -8.25 -29.02 17.42
C THR A 396 -8.98 -28.23 18.50
N GLU A 397 -9.34 -26.99 18.19
CA GLU A 397 -10.16 -26.11 19.02
C GLU A 397 -11.33 -25.58 18.18
N HIS A 398 -12.50 -25.42 18.79
CA HIS A 398 -13.64 -24.75 18.16
C HIS A 398 -13.70 -23.29 18.61
N LEU A 399 -13.71 -22.36 17.66
CA LEU A 399 -13.83 -20.92 17.88
C LEU A 399 -15.23 -20.45 17.47
N PRO A 400 -16.09 -20.07 18.42
CA PRO A 400 -17.39 -19.46 18.09
C PRO A 400 -17.16 -18.14 17.33
N CYS A 401 -17.77 -18.00 16.16
CA CYS A 401 -17.69 -16.78 15.37
C CYS A 401 -18.91 -16.65 14.46
N ASP A 402 -19.33 -15.40 14.25
CA ASP A 402 -20.48 -15.06 13.40
C ASP A 402 -20.01 -14.43 12.07
N MET A 403 -18.73 -14.00 12.02
CA MET A 403 -18.06 -13.56 10.80
C MET A 403 -16.64 -14.14 10.73
N ALA A 404 -16.25 -14.57 9.52
CA ALA A 404 -14.88 -14.94 9.20
C ALA A 404 -14.39 -14.14 7.99
N VAL A 405 -13.18 -13.57 8.08
CA VAL A 405 -12.55 -12.83 6.98
C VAL A 405 -11.27 -13.51 6.55
N ILE A 406 -11.22 -13.97 5.31
CA ILE A 406 -10.09 -14.71 4.74
C ILE A 406 -9.10 -13.73 4.12
N ALA A 407 -7.93 -13.60 4.73
CA ALA A 407 -6.84 -12.67 4.37
C ALA A 407 -5.53 -13.41 4.07
N VAL A 408 -5.60 -14.51 3.30
CA VAL A 408 -4.45 -15.40 2.98
C VAL A 408 -3.72 -15.05 1.68
N GLY A 409 -3.97 -13.85 1.15
CA GLY A 409 -3.31 -13.32 -0.04
C GLY A 409 -4.17 -13.40 -1.31
N THR A 410 -3.60 -12.90 -2.40
CA THR A 410 -4.28 -12.77 -3.68
C THR A 410 -3.46 -13.40 -4.82
N ARG A 411 -4.01 -13.36 -6.03
CA ARG A 411 -3.37 -13.79 -7.28
C ARG A 411 -3.77 -12.85 -8.42
N PRO A 412 -3.10 -12.95 -9.59
CA PRO A 412 -3.48 -12.19 -10.79
C PRO A 412 -4.92 -12.45 -11.20
N ASN A 413 -5.58 -11.42 -11.73
CA ASN A 413 -6.91 -11.55 -12.32
C ASN A 413 -6.75 -11.99 -13.79
N PRO A 414 -7.42 -13.07 -14.24
CA PRO A 414 -7.23 -13.58 -15.60
C PRO A 414 -7.83 -12.69 -16.70
N ILE A 415 -8.73 -11.74 -16.40
CA ILE A 415 -9.50 -11.01 -17.42
C ILE A 415 -8.62 -10.36 -18.51
N LEU A 416 -7.60 -9.57 -18.12
CA LEU A 416 -6.71 -8.91 -19.08
C LEU A 416 -5.79 -9.90 -19.79
N ILE A 417 -5.34 -10.93 -19.07
CA ILE A 417 -4.43 -11.97 -19.54
C ILE A 417 -5.11 -12.83 -20.61
N GLU A 418 -6.35 -13.26 -20.37
CA GLU A 418 -7.16 -14.02 -21.33
C GLU A 418 -7.47 -13.22 -22.59
N ALA A 419 -7.62 -11.90 -22.46
CA ALA A 419 -7.80 -10.99 -23.60
C ALA A 419 -6.50 -10.68 -24.35
N THR A 420 -5.33 -11.05 -23.80
CA THR A 420 -4.01 -10.80 -24.42
C THR A 420 -3.15 -12.08 -24.37
N PRO A 421 -3.47 -13.11 -25.18
CA PRO A 421 -2.81 -14.43 -25.08
C PRO A 421 -1.30 -14.42 -25.31
N ASP A 422 -0.78 -13.45 -26.07
CA ASP A 422 0.65 -13.31 -26.38
C ASP A 422 1.46 -12.68 -25.23
N LEU A 423 0.78 -12.26 -24.16
CA LEU A 423 1.43 -11.71 -22.97
C LEU A 423 2.09 -12.84 -22.17
N GLY A 424 3.43 -12.84 -22.12
CA GLY A 424 4.23 -13.84 -21.46
C GLY A 424 3.96 -13.86 -19.95
N LEU A 425 3.74 -15.05 -19.40
CA LEU A 425 3.48 -15.25 -17.98
C LEU A 425 4.54 -16.18 -17.37
N ASN A 426 4.82 -15.99 -16.08
CA ASN A 426 5.57 -16.97 -15.32
C ASN A 426 4.68 -18.16 -14.90
N LYS A 427 5.29 -19.19 -14.32
CA LYS A 427 4.60 -20.42 -13.85
C LYS A 427 3.48 -20.19 -12.82
N TRP A 428 3.39 -19.00 -12.23
CA TRP A 428 2.39 -18.64 -11.23
C TRP A 428 1.28 -17.73 -11.80
N GLY A 429 1.32 -17.42 -13.10
CA GLY A 429 0.32 -16.59 -13.79
C GLY A 429 0.55 -15.08 -13.67
N TYR A 430 1.71 -14.62 -13.19
CA TYR A 430 2.08 -13.20 -13.21
C TYR A 430 2.72 -12.83 -14.54
N VAL A 431 2.54 -11.57 -14.95
CA VAL A 431 3.13 -11.05 -16.19
C VAL A 431 4.64 -11.06 -16.07
N GLN A 432 5.29 -11.64 -17.07
CA GLN A 432 6.73 -11.59 -17.20
C GLN A 432 7.13 -10.26 -17.81
N ALA A 433 7.95 -9.51 -17.08
CA ALA A 433 8.52 -8.25 -17.52
C ALA A 433 10.03 -8.25 -17.25
N ASP A 434 10.77 -7.53 -18.11
CA ASP A 434 12.17 -7.26 -17.92
C ASP A 434 12.41 -6.50 -16.60
N LYS A 435 13.47 -6.87 -15.88
CA LYS A 435 13.68 -6.39 -14.50
C LYS A 435 14.10 -4.92 -14.45
N ASP A 436 14.83 -4.47 -15.47
CA ASP A 436 15.45 -3.15 -15.50
C ASP A 436 14.53 -2.13 -16.18
N THR A 437 13.81 -2.56 -17.22
CA THR A 437 12.96 -1.71 -18.05
C THR A 437 11.46 -1.86 -17.77
N GLY A 438 11.02 -3.03 -17.28
CA GLY A 438 9.60 -3.36 -17.14
C GLY A 438 8.90 -3.73 -18.45
N GLU A 439 9.61 -3.87 -19.58
CA GLU A 439 9.02 -4.28 -20.86
C GLU A 439 8.58 -5.76 -20.82
N THR A 440 7.43 -6.06 -21.42
CA THR A 440 6.86 -7.41 -21.47
C THR A 440 7.33 -8.18 -22.71
N SER A 441 6.73 -9.33 -23.00
CA SER A 441 6.95 -10.04 -24.26
C SER A 441 6.43 -9.30 -25.50
N ILE A 442 5.54 -8.32 -25.31
CA ILE A 442 4.94 -7.54 -26.38
C ILE A 442 5.68 -6.18 -26.47
N PRO A 443 6.27 -5.83 -27.63
CA PRO A 443 7.00 -4.58 -27.79
C PRO A 443 6.15 -3.36 -27.43
N ASN A 444 6.75 -2.40 -26.71
CA ASN A 444 6.09 -1.18 -26.21
C ASN A 444 4.92 -1.43 -25.23
N VAL A 445 4.76 -2.66 -24.75
CA VAL A 445 3.91 -2.97 -23.60
C VAL A 445 4.80 -3.21 -22.40
N PHE A 446 4.57 -2.44 -21.35
CA PHE A 446 5.30 -2.49 -20.09
C PHE A 446 4.38 -2.98 -18.98
N ALA A 447 4.93 -3.57 -17.92
CA ALA A 447 4.17 -3.98 -16.75
C ALA A 447 4.95 -3.74 -15.46
N GLY A 448 4.22 -3.45 -14.38
CA GLY A 448 4.85 -3.18 -13.09
C GLY A 448 3.91 -3.29 -11.90
N GLY A 449 4.51 -3.39 -10.71
CA GLY A 449 3.80 -3.61 -9.46
C GLY A 449 3.34 -5.06 -9.29
N ASP A 450 2.27 -5.24 -8.51
CA ASP A 450 1.85 -6.56 -8.03
C ASP A 450 1.49 -7.56 -9.14
N ILE A 451 1.18 -7.09 -10.35
CA ILE A 451 0.92 -7.98 -11.51
C ILE A 451 2.18 -8.71 -12.01
N VAL A 452 3.37 -8.19 -11.69
CA VAL A 452 4.68 -8.79 -12.03
C VAL A 452 5.26 -9.52 -10.82
N THR A 453 5.26 -8.87 -9.65
CA THR A 453 5.97 -9.38 -8.46
C THR A 453 5.12 -10.28 -7.55
N GLY A 454 3.80 -10.25 -7.71
CA GLY A 454 2.88 -10.64 -6.64
C GLY A 454 2.79 -9.58 -5.55
N SER A 455 1.88 -9.81 -4.59
CA SER A 455 1.58 -8.88 -3.50
C SER A 455 2.86 -8.38 -2.83
N ALA A 456 3.19 -7.11 -3.03
CA ALA A 456 4.40 -6.47 -2.51
C ALA A 456 4.04 -5.28 -1.62
N THR A 457 4.72 -4.15 -1.78
CA THR A 457 4.46 -2.90 -1.06
C THR A 457 4.09 -1.80 -2.04
N VAL A 458 3.33 -0.80 -1.59
CA VAL A 458 2.96 0.38 -2.40
C VAL A 458 4.19 1.00 -3.07
N ILE A 459 5.26 1.22 -2.31
CA ILE A 459 6.49 1.83 -2.82
C ILE A 459 7.26 0.92 -3.79
N SER A 460 7.19 -0.42 -3.63
CA SER A 460 7.75 -1.35 -4.62
C SER A 460 7.02 -1.24 -5.96
N ALA A 461 5.69 -1.10 -5.92
CA ALA A 461 4.88 -0.91 -7.12
C ALA A 461 5.18 0.42 -7.80
N MET A 462 5.37 1.49 -7.02
CA MET A 462 5.82 2.79 -7.54
C MET A 462 7.22 2.71 -8.15
N GLY A 463 8.15 2.00 -7.51
CA GLY A 463 9.49 1.78 -8.07
C GLY A 463 9.45 1.05 -9.41
N ALA A 464 8.56 0.06 -9.57
CA ALA A 464 8.35 -0.61 -10.85
C ALA A 464 7.76 0.35 -11.90
N GLY A 465 6.75 1.15 -11.54
CA GLY A 465 6.20 2.18 -12.41
C GLY A 465 7.25 3.19 -12.86
N ARG A 466 8.11 3.66 -11.95
CA ARG A 466 9.18 4.61 -12.27
C ARG A 466 10.22 4.04 -13.24
N ARG A 467 10.58 2.76 -13.10
CA ARG A 467 11.49 2.09 -14.05
C ARG A 467 10.88 2.03 -15.46
N ALA A 468 9.61 1.62 -15.55
CA ALA A 468 8.88 1.62 -16.82
C ALA A 468 8.76 3.02 -17.43
N ALA A 469 8.40 4.03 -16.63
CA ALA A 469 8.29 5.41 -17.09
C ALA A 469 9.60 5.95 -17.66
N ARG A 470 10.75 5.64 -17.02
CA ARG A 470 12.07 6.04 -17.53
C ARG A 470 12.37 5.43 -18.89
N GLU A 471 12.08 4.14 -19.08
CA GLU A 471 12.30 3.48 -20.38
C GLU A 471 11.35 4.01 -21.46
N ILE A 472 10.07 4.21 -21.13
CA ILE A 472 9.09 4.80 -22.05
C ILE A 472 9.55 6.21 -22.46
N ALA A 473 9.92 7.05 -21.49
CA ALA A 473 10.43 8.38 -21.76
C ALA A 473 11.70 8.35 -22.63
N ARG A 474 12.63 7.43 -22.39
CA ARG A 474 13.86 7.27 -23.20
C ARG A 474 13.57 6.90 -24.66
N ARG A 475 12.44 6.25 -24.95
CA ARG A 475 12.04 5.87 -26.32
C ARG A 475 11.29 6.97 -27.04
N LEU A 476 10.52 7.77 -26.32
CA LEU A 476 9.62 8.78 -26.89
C LEU A 476 10.19 10.21 -26.87
N LEU A 477 11.25 10.46 -26.09
CA LEU A 477 11.94 11.76 -25.98
C LEU A 477 13.41 11.61 -26.39
#